data_AF-A0A351MAT1-F1
#
_entry.id   AF-A0A351MAT1-F1
#
_cell.length_a   1.000
_cell.length_b   1.000
_cell.length_c   1.000
_cell.angle_alpha   90.00
_cell.angle_beta   90.00
_cell.angle_gamma   90.00
#
_symmetry.space_group_name_H-M   'P 1'
#
loop_
_entity.id
_entity.type
_entity.pdbx_description
1 polymer ?
#
loop_
_entity_poly.entity_id
_entity_poly.type
_entity_poly.pdbx_seq_one_letter_code
_entity_poly.pdbx_strand_id
1 'polypeptide(L)' 'MDRTQARESFKVEALASWAEYQQTGLHLTGTEVACWLDSWGTAGEGECPPCHLRRTENP' A
#
# COMPACT_ATOMS: atom_id res chain seq x y z
N MET A 1 -21.99 -3.88 13.47
CA MET A 1 -21.51 -4.20 12.10
C MET A 1 -21.85 -5.65 11.82
N ASP A 2 -22.71 -5.89 10.83
CA ASP A 2 -23.06 -7.24 10.41
C ASP A 2 -21.91 -7.86 9.60
N ARG A 3 -21.67 -9.17 9.75
CA ARG A 3 -20.55 -9.90 9.09
C ARG A 3 -20.54 -9.73 7.58
N THR A 4 -21.70 -9.52 6.98
CA THR A 4 -21.89 -9.33 5.54
C THR A 4 -21.34 -7.97 5.08
N GLN A 5 -21.50 -6.93 5.91
CA GLN A 5 -21.02 -5.57 5.63
C GLN A 5 -19.49 -5.52 5.52
N ALA A 6 -18.79 -6.22 6.42
CA ALA A 6 -17.32 -6.23 6.46
C ALA A 6 -16.71 -6.85 5.19
N ARG A 7 -17.38 -7.85 4.60
CA ARG A 7 -16.91 -8.50 3.37
C ARG A 7 -17.11 -7.63 2.13
N GLU A 8 -18.20 -6.88 2.08
CA GLU A 8 -18.46 -5.94 0.97
C GLU A 8 -17.55 -4.72 1.05
N SER A 9 -17.33 -4.16 2.25
CA SER A 9 -16.37 -3.06 2.44
C SER A 9 -14.96 -3.45 2.01
N PHE A 10 -14.48 -4.64 2.40
CA PHE A 10 -13.15 -5.11 2.00
C PHE A 10 -12.99 -5.22 0.47
N LYS A 11 -14.01 -5.68 -0.26
CA LYS A 11 -13.97 -5.76 -1.72
C LYS A 11 -13.94 -4.37 -2.35
N VAL A 12 -14.77 -3.46 -1.85
CA VAL A 12 -14.85 -2.09 -2.36
C VAL A 12 -13.52 -1.36 -2.13
N GLU A 13 -12.93 -1.51 -0.94
CA GLU A 13 -11.63 -0.93 -0.61
C GLU A 13 -10.52 -1.51 -1.49
N ALA A 14 -10.48 -2.84 -1.70
CA ALA A 14 -9.48 -3.47 -2.58
C ALA A 14 -9.59 -2.97 -4.03
N LEU A 15 -10.82 -2.81 -4.54
CA LEU A 15 -11.05 -2.25 -5.88
C LEU A 15 -10.66 -0.77 -5.97
N ALA A 16 -10.93 0.01 -4.93
CA ALA A 16 -10.54 1.41 -4.86
C ALA A 16 -9.01 1.58 -4.84
N SER A 17 -8.31 0.82 -4.01
CA SER A 17 -6.83 0.81 -3.98
C SER A 17 -6.23 0.37 -5.32
N TRP A 18 -6.85 -0.59 -6.00
CA TRP A 18 -6.43 -1.00 -7.34
C TRP A 18 -6.63 0.11 -8.38
N ALA A 19 -7.77 0.80 -8.37
CA ALA A 19 -8.03 1.93 -9.26
C ALA A 19 -7.06 3.10 -8.99
N GLU A 20 -6.76 3.39 -7.74
CA GLU A 20 -5.78 4.41 -7.34
C GLU A 20 -4.37 4.07 -7.84
N TYR A 21 -3.94 2.81 -7.71
CA TYR A 21 -2.68 2.35 -8.28
C TYR A 21 -2.65 2.50 -9.81
N GLN A 22 -3.74 2.19 -10.51
CA GLN A 22 -3.80 2.37 -11.97
C GLN A 22 -3.73 3.83 -12.40
N GLN A 23 -4.33 4.74 -11.62
CA GLN A 23 -4.37 6.17 -11.95
C GLN A 23 -3.07 6.89 -11.59
N THR A 24 -2.49 6.58 -10.44
CA THR A 24 -1.32 7.29 -9.91
C THR A 24 -0.01 6.59 -10.27
N GLY A 25 -0.03 5.28 -10.48
CA GLY A 25 1.17 4.47 -10.62
C GLY A 25 2.05 4.43 -9.35
N LEU A 26 1.57 4.99 -8.24
CA LEU A 26 2.28 5.04 -6.97
C LEU A 26 2.25 3.66 -6.32
N HIS A 27 3.43 3.14 -6.01
CA HIS A 27 3.59 1.84 -5.37
C HIS A 27 4.83 1.84 -4.48
N LEU A 28 4.82 0.95 -3.49
CA LEU A 28 6.00 0.52 -2.77
C LEU A 28 6.40 -0.86 -3.28
N THR A 29 7.70 -1.11 -3.39
CA THR A 29 8.20 -2.45 -3.68
C THR A 29 8.08 -3.34 -2.45
N GLY A 30 7.98 -4.66 -2.66
CA GLY A 30 7.92 -5.62 -1.55
C GLY A 30 9.14 -5.53 -0.62
N THR A 31 10.30 -5.14 -1.14
CA THR A 31 11.52 -4.94 -0.35
C THR A 31 11.42 -3.73 0.57
N GLU A 32 10.88 -2.60 0.10
CA GLU A 32 10.68 -1.41 0.92
C GLU A 32 9.70 -1.68 2.06
N VAL A 33 8.60 -2.37 1.75
CA VAL A 33 7.61 -2.77 2.76
C VAL A 33 8.23 -3.74 3.76
N ALA A 34 8.98 -4.75 3.32
CA ALA A 34 9.61 -5.72 4.21
C ALA A 34 10.64 -5.05 5.15
N CYS A 35 11.46 -4.13 4.62
CA CYS A 35 12.43 -3.37 5.41
C CYS A 35 11.73 -2.50 6.47
N TRP A 36 10.62 -1.86 6.11
CA TRP A 36 9.85 -1.07 7.07
C TRP A 36 9.20 -1.95 8.16
N LEU A 37 8.60 -3.08 7.77
CA LEU A 37 8.01 -4.04 8.72
C LEU A 37 9.03 -4.65 9.68
N ASP A 38 10.29 -4.78 9.27
CA ASP A 38 11.38 -5.26 10.15
C ASP A 38 11.67 -4.30 11.31
N SER A 39 11.41 -2.99 11.11
CA SER A 39 11.58 -1.98 12.15
C SER A 39 10.44 -1.92 13.17
N TRP A 40 9.29 -2.54 12.88
CA TRP A 40 8.09 -2.47 13.73
C TRP A 40 8.29 -3.14 15.09
N GLY A 41 7.82 -2.48 16.16
CA GLY A 41 7.98 -2.96 17.53
C GLY A 41 9.41 -2.79 18.07
N THR A 42 10.27 -2.05 17.37
CA THR A 42 11.61 -1.67 17.82
C THR A 42 11.68 -0.18 18.14
N ALA A 43 12.74 0.26 18.83
CA ALA A 43 12.97 1.68 19.07
C ALA A 43 13.29 2.49 17.79
N GLY A 44 13.54 1.81 16.67
CA GLY A 44 13.79 2.39 15.36
C GLY A 44 12.58 2.33 14.42
N GLU A 45 11.37 2.05 14.94
CA GLU A 45 10.15 2.08 14.15
C GLU A 45 9.99 3.46 13.48
N GLY A 46 10.09 3.46 12.15
CA GLY A 46 10.06 4.66 11.33
C GLY A 46 8.73 4.85 10.61
N GLU A 47 8.58 6.02 9.99
CA GLU A 47 7.44 6.30 9.12
C GLU A 47 7.40 5.36 7.91
N CYS A 48 6.20 5.10 7.40
CA CYS A 48 6.02 4.33 6.17
C CYS A 48 6.79 5.00 5.02
N PRO A 49 7.54 4.24 4.20
CA PRO A 49 8.26 4.81 3.07
C PRO A 49 7.28 5.48 2.09
N PRO A 50 7.70 6.59 1.43
CA PRO A 50 6.85 7.27 0.46
C PRO A 50 6.65 6.43 -0.80
N CYS A 51 5.43 6.38 -1.34
CA CYS A 51 5.16 5.64 -2.58
C CYS A 51 5.89 6.25 -3.79
N HIS A 52 6.26 5.42 -4.75
CA HIS A 52 7.02 5.81 -5.94
C HIS A 52 6.28 5.47 -7.23
N LEU A 53 6.49 6.25 -8.30
CA LEU A 53 5.90 5.96 -9.61
C LEU A 53 6.49 4.68 -10.21
N ARG A 54 5.66 3.84 -10.82
CA ARG A 54 6.10 2.71 -11.64
C ARG A 54 6.95 3.26 -12.78
N ARG A 55 8.25 3.00 -12.71
CA ARG A 55 9.25 3.47 -13.66
C ARG A 55 9.05 2.82 -15.03
N THR A 56 8.08 3.29 -15.80
CA THR A 56 8.25 3.47 -17.24
C THR A 56 8.82 4.88 -17.37
N GLU A 57 10.15 4.94 -17.55
CA GLU A 57 10.85 6.00 -18.26
C GLU A 57 10.06 7.28 -18.57
N ASN A 58 10.48 8.41 -17.99
CA ASN A 58 10.22 9.72 -18.58
C ASN A 58 11.57 10.46 -18.68
N PRO A 59 11.86 11.11 -19.83
CA PRO A 59 13.20 11.37 -20.37
C PRO A 59 14.06 12.34 -19.54
#